data_AF-A0AA88LHR5-F1
#
_entry.id   AF-A0AA88LHR5-F1
#
_cell.length_a   1.000
_cell.length_b   1.000
_cell.length_c   1.000
_cell.angle_alpha   90.00
_cell.angle_beta   90.00
_cell.angle_gamma   90.00
#
_symmetry.space_group_name_H-M   'P 1'
#
loop_
_entity.id
_entity.type
_entity.pdbx_description
1 polymer ?
#
loop_
_entity_poly.entity_id
_entity_poly.type
_entity_poly.pdbx_seq_one_letter_code
_entity_poly.pdbx_strand_id
1 'polypeptide(L)'
;MMDNCSKFDSLKRDREKRIDLFKKMLLKDKVSFLFLIVSDEAQCVEAINSTLLNPATFIHCIFDIRFSGSQDLFDHEVKLSDACLLLKQYFLLPCFGYCKHTYQSQKKLNPLRVLLFRVYDEMTTEEAELLCSLFPPVLSNASNNSVAIELLLMRLVLAKRISLNDMSFLNLGLQRIMRRDLCKLMSNEIDKYPLAQTLVPTKILSRDEYYDMSSYPSGICVIFNQKNFWKEESHSLRSLVHNVKLDKRIGTDVDRDFISETFQFFGFKIKVFESRTHMQIMRDLEDISREDMFGCLVVCILSHGTQGQIMGSNSIPVSLDEIKMKFRGSLCPALIGKPKHQLW
;
A
#
# COMPACT_ATOMS: atom_id res chain seq x y z
N MET A 1 -10.00 13.83 -47.72
CA MET A 1 -9.46 12.85 -46.74
C MET A 1 -8.01 12.43 -47.03
N MET A 2 -7.49 12.51 -48.26
CA MET A 2 -6.09 12.14 -48.57
C MET A 2 -5.03 13.14 -48.07
N ASP A 3 -5.33 14.44 -47.92
CA ASP A 3 -4.35 15.46 -47.48
C ASP A 3 -3.96 15.40 -46.00
N ASN A 4 -4.76 14.76 -45.13
CA ASN A 4 -4.42 14.67 -43.70
C ASN A 4 -3.46 13.52 -43.41
N CYS A 5 -3.47 12.44 -44.20
CA CYS A 5 -2.64 11.26 -43.95
C CYS A 5 -1.15 11.55 -44.18
N SER A 6 -0.83 12.27 -45.27
CA SER A 6 0.55 12.70 -45.59
C SER A 6 1.15 13.62 -44.52
N LYS A 7 0.32 14.46 -43.91
CA LYS A 7 0.73 15.39 -42.83
C LYS A 7 1.09 14.64 -41.55
N PHE A 8 0.34 13.61 -41.18
CA PHE A 8 0.65 12.76 -40.01
C PHE A 8 1.90 11.92 -40.21
N ASP A 9 2.12 11.37 -41.41
CA ASP A 9 3.33 10.62 -41.72
C ASP A 9 4.60 11.48 -41.64
N SER A 10 4.50 12.76 -42.04
CA SER A 10 5.61 13.71 -41.88
C SER A 10 5.96 13.99 -40.42
N LEU A 11 4.95 14.19 -39.56
CA LEU A 11 5.15 14.45 -38.13
C LEU A 11 5.64 13.21 -37.39
N LYS A 12 5.17 12.02 -37.78
CA LYS A 12 5.62 10.75 -37.21
C LYS A 12 7.13 10.54 -37.42
N ARG A 13 7.70 11.04 -38.52
CA ARG A 13 9.15 10.94 -38.83
C ARG A 13 9.98 12.06 -38.21
N ASP A 14 9.37 13.17 -37.82
CA ASP A 14 10.07 14.35 -37.27
C ASP A 14 10.25 14.23 -35.75
N ARG A 15 11.47 13.91 -35.30
CA ARG A 15 11.77 13.73 -33.87
C ARG A 15 11.63 15.04 -33.08
N GLU A 16 12.12 16.15 -33.62
CA GLU A 16 12.15 17.43 -32.89
C GLU A 16 10.75 17.99 -32.69
N LYS A 17 9.91 17.97 -33.73
CA LYS A 17 8.51 18.42 -33.60
C LYS A 17 7.72 17.61 -32.59
N ARG A 18 7.96 16.29 -32.49
CA ARG A 18 7.30 15.46 -31.47
C ARG A 18 7.75 15.85 -30.07
N ILE A 19 9.05 16.05 -29.86
CA ILE A 19 9.59 16.51 -28.57
C ILE A 19 8.94 17.84 -28.17
N ASP A 20 8.81 18.80 -29.10
CA ASP A 20 8.15 20.08 -28.83
C ASP A 20 6.69 19.92 -28.37
N LEU A 21 5.94 18.98 -28.99
CA LEU A 21 4.57 18.69 -28.59
C LEU A 21 4.50 18.09 -27.18
N PHE A 22 5.34 17.09 -26.86
CA PHE A 22 5.37 16.50 -25.52
C PHE A 22 5.80 17.50 -24.43
N LYS A 23 6.66 18.47 -24.76
CA LYS A 23 7.07 19.51 -23.81
C LYS A 23 5.90 20.38 -23.33
N LYS A 24 4.86 20.56 -24.17
CA LYS A 24 3.66 21.37 -23.87
C LYS A 24 2.72 20.75 -22.84
N MET A 25 2.90 19.47 -22.50
CA MET A 25 2.08 18.83 -21.46
C MET A 25 2.26 19.50 -20.11
N LEU A 26 1.17 19.62 -19.34
CA LEU A 26 1.23 20.05 -17.95
C LEU A 26 1.98 19.00 -17.11
N LEU A 27 2.56 19.42 -15.99
CA LEU A 27 3.28 18.52 -15.10
C LEU A 27 2.40 17.36 -14.60
N LYS A 28 1.15 17.64 -14.20
CA LYS A 28 0.17 16.61 -13.81
C LYS A 28 0.01 15.56 -14.91
N ASP A 29 -0.22 16.00 -16.14
CA ASP A 29 -0.40 15.10 -17.28
C ASP A 29 0.86 14.28 -17.55
N LYS A 30 2.07 14.86 -17.43
CA LYS A 30 3.33 14.13 -17.60
C LYS A 30 3.46 12.98 -16.59
N VAL A 31 3.13 13.24 -15.33
CA VAL A 31 3.18 12.25 -14.25
C VAL A 31 2.16 11.13 -14.51
N SER A 32 0.92 11.49 -14.80
CA SER A 32 -0.13 10.52 -15.11
C SER A 32 0.19 9.70 -16.37
N PHE A 33 0.87 10.32 -17.34
CA PHE A 33 1.31 9.64 -18.56
C PHE A 33 2.37 8.57 -18.26
N LEU A 34 3.39 8.88 -17.46
CA LEU A 34 4.39 7.90 -17.01
C LEU A 34 3.75 6.77 -16.21
N PHE A 35 2.85 7.11 -15.28
CA PHE A 35 2.09 6.15 -14.49
C PHE A 35 1.40 5.09 -15.36
N LEU A 36 0.82 5.49 -16.50
CA LEU A 36 0.07 4.57 -17.36
C LEU A 36 0.95 3.67 -18.25
N ILE A 37 2.10 4.15 -18.71
CA ILE A 37 2.86 3.50 -19.80
C ILE A 37 4.10 2.73 -19.34
N VAL A 38 4.74 3.12 -18.23
CA VAL A 38 6.02 2.53 -17.81
C VAL A 38 5.73 1.16 -17.23
N SER A 39 6.07 0.08 -17.95
CA SER A 39 5.56 -1.25 -17.62
C SER A 39 6.06 -1.77 -16.27
N ASP A 40 7.34 -1.57 -15.94
CA ASP A 40 7.92 -1.94 -14.66
C ASP A 40 7.52 -0.96 -13.54
N GLU A 41 7.12 -1.48 -12.36
CA GLU A 41 6.65 -0.63 -11.27
C GLU A 41 7.75 0.21 -10.63
N ALA A 42 8.97 -0.34 -10.48
CA ALA A 42 10.07 0.35 -9.83
C ALA A 42 10.62 1.48 -10.72
N GLN A 43 10.81 1.19 -12.01
CA GLN A 43 11.17 2.19 -13.02
C GLN A 43 10.11 3.30 -13.13
N CYS A 44 8.82 2.95 -12.98
CA CYS A 44 7.75 3.93 -12.98
C CYS A 44 7.87 4.91 -11.80
N VAL A 45 8.15 4.41 -10.60
CA VAL A 45 8.38 5.26 -9.41
C VAL A 45 9.58 6.18 -9.62
N GLU A 46 10.68 5.66 -10.15
CA GLU A 46 11.89 6.45 -10.44
C GLU A 46 11.64 7.54 -11.49
N ALA A 47 10.95 7.20 -12.58
CA ALA A 47 10.62 8.12 -13.66
C ALA A 47 9.70 9.26 -13.19
N ILE A 48 8.69 8.96 -12.36
CA ILE A 48 7.81 9.97 -11.79
C ILE A 48 8.59 10.90 -10.84
N ASN A 49 9.40 10.35 -9.93
CA ASN A 49 10.21 11.17 -9.01
C ASN A 49 11.16 12.09 -9.78
N SER A 50 11.85 11.57 -10.80
CA SER A 50 12.75 12.35 -11.65
C SER A 50 12.01 13.48 -12.38
N THR A 51 10.78 13.21 -12.83
CA THR A 51 9.94 14.20 -13.53
C THR A 51 9.40 15.28 -12.60
N LEU A 52 9.04 14.93 -11.37
CA LEU A 52 8.63 15.89 -10.35
C LEU A 52 9.78 16.84 -9.96
N LEU A 53 11.01 16.33 -9.87
CA LEU A 53 12.21 17.13 -9.61
C LEU A 53 12.61 18.00 -10.81
N ASN A 54 12.54 17.43 -12.01
CA ASN A 54 12.88 18.11 -13.25
C ASN A 54 11.92 17.68 -14.38
N PRO A 55 10.92 18.51 -14.75
CA PRO A 55 9.93 18.18 -15.77
C PRO A 55 10.49 17.91 -17.17
N ALA A 56 11.76 18.22 -17.45
CA ALA A 56 12.42 17.90 -18.71
C ALA A 56 12.80 16.41 -18.83
N THR A 57 13.01 15.72 -17.70
CA THR A 57 13.38 14.29 -17.67
C THR A 57 12.31 13.39 -18.27
N PHE A 58 11.03 13.81 -18.21
CA PHE A 58 9.91 13.17 -18.88
C PHE A 58 10.20 12.83 -20.35
N ILE A 59 10.82 13.74 -21.10
CA ILE A 59 11.13 13.52 -22.52
C ILE A 59 12.14 12.39 -22.67
N HIS A 60 13.15 12.31 -21.81
CA HIS A 60 14.10 11.22 -21.83
C HIS A 60 13.40 9.89 -21.56
N CYS A 61 12.57 9.81 -20.51
CA CYS A 61 11.82 8.59 -20.20
C CYS A 61 10.95 8.11 -21.38
N ILE A 62 10.14 8.99 -21.98
CA ILE A 62 9.26 8.60 -23.10
C ILE A 62 10.03 8.12 -24.32
N PHE A 63 11.15 8.78 -24.66
CA PHE A 63 11.91 8.43 -25.84
C PHE A 63 12.86 7.25 -25.59
N ASP A 64 13.42 7.09 -24.39
CA ASP A 64 14.23 5.94 -24.02
C ASP A 64 13.38 4.66 -23.99
N ILE A 65 12.13 4.73 -23.49
CA ILE A 65 11.13 3.63 -23.57
C ILE A 65 10.88 3.22 -25.03
N ARG A 66 10.98 4.14 -25.98
CA ARG A 66 10.75 3.86 -27.41
C ARG A 66 11.96 3.23 -28.11
N PHE A 67 13.17 3.39 -27.59
CA PHE A 67 14.41 3.03 -28.29
C PHE A 67 15.23 1.92 -27.61
N SER A 68 14.71 1.27 -26.56
CA SER A 68 15.28 0.04 -25.99
C SER A 68 14.99 -1.21 -26.85
N GLY A 69 15.42 -1.18 -28.12
CA GLY A 69 15.86 -2.36 -28.89
C GLY A 69 14.96 -3.59 -29.06
N SER A 70 13.65 -3.55 -28.81
CA SER A 70 12.77 -4.72 -28.95
C SER A 70 11.90 -4.66 -30.22
N GLN A 71 11.52 -5.84 -30.73
CA GLN A 71 10.70 -6.04 -31.95
C GLN A 71 9.25 -5.49 -31.85
N ASP A 72 8.88 -4.82 -30.75
CA ASP A 72 7.49 -4.44 -30.40
C ASP A 72 7.17 -2.95 -30.56
N LEU A 73 7.83 -2.26 -31.50
CA LEU A 73 7.63 -0.82 -31.73
C LEU A 73 6.16 -0.41 -31.91
N PHE A 74 5.36 -1.27 -32.54
CA PHE A 74 3.93 -1.06 -32.74
C PHE A 74 3.14 -1.10 -31.43
N ASP A 75 3.44 -2.02 -30.51
CA ASP A 75 2.76 -2.14 -29.22
C ASP A 75 3.00 -0.90 -28.34
N HIS A 76 4.21 -0.35 -28.38
CA HIS A 76 4.54 0.90 -27.70
C HIS A 76 3.76 2.10 -28.25
N GLU A 77 3.65 2.25 -29.57
CA GLU A 77 2.87 3.35 -30.17
C GLU A 77 1.39 3.27 -29.81
N VAL A 78 0.84 2.05 -29.74
CA VAL A 78 -0.54 1.82 -29.32
C VAL A 78 -0.73 2.16 -27.84
N LYS A 79 0.17 1.74 -26.94
CA LYS A 79 0.12 2.12 -25.51
C LYS A 79 0.15 3.63 -25.30
N LEU A 80 1.06 4.32 -26.00
CA LEU A 80 1.16 5.79 -25.94
C LEU A 80 -0.12 6.45 -26.45
N SER A 81 -0.72 5.92 -27.51
CA SER A 81 -1.97 6.43 -28.09
C SER A 81 -3.18 6.20 -27.17
N ASP A 82 -3.27 5.03 -26.54
CA ASP A 82 -4.28 4.74 -25.50
C ASP A 82 -4.15 5.70 -24.31
N ALA A 83 -2.92 5.99 -23.86
CA ALA A 83 -2.67 6.95 -22.78
C ALA A 83 -3.09 8.38 -23.16
N CYS A 84 -2.78 8.83 -24.39
CA CYS A 84 -3.26 10.11 -24.90
C CYS A 84 -4.79 10.22 -24.89
N LEU A 85 -5.49 9.14 -25.21
CA LEU A 85 -6.96 9.09 -25.19
C LEU A 85 -7.49 9.24 -23.77
N LEU A 86 -6.94 8.47 -22.82
CA LEU A 86 -7.36 8.47 -21.42
C LEU A 86 -7.13 9.84 -20.75
N LEU A 87 -5.96 10.44 -21.01
CA LEU A 87 -5.57 11.75 -20.48
C LEU A 87 -6.16 12.93 -21.28
N LYS A 88 -6.97 12.66 -22.31
CA LYS A 88 -7.57 13.67 -23.19
C LYS A 88 -6.53 14.56 -23.91
N GLN A 89 -5.30 14.07 -24.07
CA GLN A 89 -4.18 14.73 -24.76
C GLN A 89 -4.21 14.46 -26.27
N TYR A 90 -5.35 14.77 -26.91
CA TYR A 90 -5.60 14.38 -28.30
C TYR A 90 -4.63 15.01 -29.31
N PHE A 91 -4.02 16.15 -28.98
CA PHE A 91 -3.06 16.84 -29.84
C PHE A 91 -1.75 16.04 -30.03
N LEU A 92 -1.51 15.01 -29.21
CA LEU A 92 -0.35 14.12 -29.31
C LEU A 92 -0.59 12.90 -30.21
N LEU A 93 -1.85 12.52 -30.48
CA LEU A 93 -2.17 11.41 -31.39
C LEU A 93 -1.50 11.52 -32.78
N PRO A 94 -1.39 12.73 -33.38
CA PRO A 94 -0.64 12.95 -34.62
C PRO A 94 0.81 12.45 -34.58
N CYS A 95 1.46 12.42 -33.41
CA CYS A 95 2.84 11.93 -33.25
C CYS A 95 2.99 10.43 -33.58
N PHE A 96 1.88 9.69 -33.62
CA PHE A 96 1.82 8.25 -33.83
C PHE A 96 1.16 7.87 -35.16
N GLY A 97 0.72 8.86 -35.95
CA GLY A 97 -0.01 8.62 -37.20
C GLY A 97 -1.52 8.52 -37.03
N TYR A 98 -2.05 8.94 -35.88
CA TYR A 98 -3.47 8.85 -35.57
C TYR A 98 -4.13 10.22 -35.42
N CYS A 99 -5.44 10.28 -35.66
CA CYS A 99 -6.27 11.42 -35.27
C CYS A 99 -7.38 10.98 -34.31
N LYS A 100 -7.90 11.93 -33.51
CA LYS A 100 -8.91 11.66 -32.48
C LYS A 100 -10.15 10.91 -33.01
N HIS A 101 -10.60 11.25 -34.21
CA HIS A 101 -11.83 10.70 -34.79
C HIS A 101 -11.66 9.29 -35.36
N THR A 102 -10.43 8.89 -35.69
CA THR A 102 -10.14 7.58 -36.29
C THR A 102 -9.57 6.58 -35.30
N TYR A 103 -8.91 7.05 -34.25
CA TYR A 103 -8.28 6.15 -33.29
C TYR A 103 -9.30 5.58 -32.29
N GLN A 104 -9.36 4.25 -32.24
CA GLN A 104 -10.10 3.52 -31.24
C GLN A 104 -9.11 2.82 -30.31
N SER A 105 -9.38 2.90 -29.00
CA SER A 105 -8.50 2.32 -28.00
C SER A 105 -8.35 0.81 -28.20
N GLN A 106 -7.11 0.34 -28.13
CA GLN A 106 -6.77 -1.08 -28.27
C GLN A 106 -6.64 -1.78 -26.90
N LYS A 107 -6.95 -1.06 -25.80
CA LYS A 107 -6.89 -1.57 -24.41
C LYS A 107 -5.54 -2.20 -24.05
N LYS A 108 -4.44 -1.60 -24.51
CA LYS A 108 -3.07 -2.10 -24.26
C LYS A 108 -2.47 -1.64 -22.94
N LEU A 109 -3.07 -0.65 -22.29
CA LEU A 109 -2.66 -0.18 -20.96
C LEU A 109 -2.96 -1.23 -19.88
N ASN A 110 -2.16 -1.21 -18.81
CA ASN A 110 -2.38 -2.08 -17.67
C ASN A 110 -3.75 -1.76 -17.03
N PRO A 111 -4.67 -2.76 -16.91
CA PRO A 111 -6.01 -2.53 -16.37
C PRO A 111 -6.05 -1.95 -14.95
N LEU A 112 -5.15 -2.40 -14.06
CA LEU A 112 -5.04 -1.88 -12.70
C LEU A 112 -4.71 -0.39 -12.73
N ARG A 113 -3.75 0.01 -13.57
CA ARG A 113 -3.34 1.41 -13.65
C ARG A 113 -4.42 2.28 -14.28
N VAL A 114 -5.16 1.79 -15.28
CA VAL A 114 -6.32 2.52 -15.82
C VAL A 114 -7.41 2.70 -14.76
N LEU A 115 -7.67 1.67 -13.96
CA LEU A 115 -8.64 1.75 -12.86
C LEU A 115 -8.22 2.77 -11.81
N LEU A 116 -6.98 2.66 -11.32
CA LEU A 116 -6.39 3.59 -10.37
C LEU A 116 -6.42 5.03 -10.89
N PHE A 117 -6.12 5.21 -12.19
CA PHE A 117 -6.21 6.50 -12.87
C PHE A 117 -7.60 7.13 -12.74
N ARG A 118 -8.63 6.36 -13.09
CA ARG A 118 -10.02 6.84 -13.02
C ARG A 118 -10.45 7.16 -11.61
N VAL A 119 -10.00 6.39 -10.62
CA VAL A 119 -10.32 6.67 -9.21
C VAL A 119 -9.74 8.02 -8.78
N TYR A 120 -8.47 8.30 -9.09
CA TYR A 120 -7.87 9.57 -8.66
C TYR A 120 -8.25 10.77 -9.54
N ASP A 121 -8.60 10.57 -10.81
CA ASP A 121 -9.05 11.67 -11.69
C ASP A 121 -10.39 12.27 -11.20
N GLU A 122 -11.14 11.50 -10.42
CA GLU A 122 -12.38 11.91 -9.73
C GLU A 122 -12.12 12.54 -8.34
N MET A 123 -10.86 12.74 -7.95
CA MET A 123 -10.47 13.34 -6.67
C MET A 123 -9.98 14.78 -6.84
N THR A 124 -10.26 15.63 -5.84
CA THR A 124 -9.61 16.94 -5.74
C THR A 124 -8.17 16.81 -5.25
N THR A 125 -7.37 17.87 -5.42
CA THR A 125 -6.00 17.91 -4.87
C THR A 125 -6.00 17.73 -3.35
N GLU A 126 -6.94 18.35 -2.64
CA GLU A 126 -7.07 18.27 -1.18
C GLU A 126 -7.41 16.85 -0.72
N GLU A 127 -8.30 16.16 -1.44
CA GLU A 127 -8.65 14.76 -1.16
C GLU A 127 -7.47 13.82 -1.41
N ALA A 128 -6.69 14.08 -2.46
CA ALA A 128 -5.49 13.31 -2.78
C ALA A 128 -4.40 13.51 -1.71
N GLU A 129 -4.19 14.74 -1.25
CA GLU A 129 -3.27 15.05 -0.16
C GLU A 129 -3.71 14.40 1.15
N LEU A 130 -5.01 14.48 1.47
CA LEU A 130 -5.57 13.81 2.64
C LEU A 130 -5.37 12.30 2.55
N LEU A 131 -5.66 11.69 1.39
CA LEU A 131 -5.42 10.27 1.17
C LEU A 131 -3.94 9.92 1.38
N CYS A 132 -3.02 10.69 0.80
CA CYS A 132 -1.57 10.52 0.99
C CYS A 132 -1.17 10.61 2.46
N SER A 133 -1.75 11.54 3.23
CA SER A 133 -1.46 11.69 4.67
C SER A 133 -1.88 10.49 5.52
N LEU A 134 -2.80 9.66 5.03
CA LEU A 134 -3.24 8.45 5.74
C LEU A 134 -2.21 7.31 5.67
N PHE A 135 -1.25 7.38 4.74
CA PHE A 135 -0.26 6.32 4.53
C PHE A 135 1.12 6.69 5.10
N PRO A 136 1.89 5.70 5.61
CA PRO A 136 3.19 5.93 6.23
C PRO A 136 4.19 6.73 5.38
N PRO A 137 5.12 7.47 6.02
CA PRO A 137 6.21 8.20 5.36
C PRO A 137 7.05 7.35 4.41
N VAL A 138 7.26 6.06 4.70
CA VAL A 138 8.01 5.14 3.82
C VAL A 138 7.32 4.99 2.45
N LEU A 139 5.99 5.14 2.40
CA LEU A 139 5.20 5.16 1.17
C LEU A 139 4.99 6.57 0.60
N SER A 140 5.22 7.64 1.38
CA SER A 140 4.99 9.02 0.92
C SER A 140 6.26 9.84 0.65
N ASN A 141 7.45 9.48 1.19
CA ASN A 141 8.75 10.17 1.11
C ASN A 141 8.61 11.65 0.74
N ALA A 142 7.98 12.40 1.64
CA ALA A 142 7.72 13.83 1.46
C ALA A 142 9.00 14.63 1.74
N SER A 143 9.90 14.65 0.75
CA SER A 143 10.79 15.79 0.57
C SER A 143 10.20 16.65 -0.54
N ASN A 144 9.46 17.69 -0.14
CA ASN A 144 8.85 18.78 -0.94
C ASN A 144 7.41 18.54 -1.46
N ASN A 145 6.45 19.13 -0.73
CA ASN A 145 5.15 19.77 -1.09
C ASN A 145 4.41 19.47 -2.43
N SER A 146 4.63 18.33 -3.08
CA SER A 146 3.89 17.93 -4.28
C SER A 146 4.04 16.41 -4.49
N VAL A 147 3.57 15.60 -3.55
CA VAL A 147 3.52 14.14 -3.77
C VAL A 147 2.34 13.86 -4.70
N ALA A 148 2.64 13.46 -5.93
CA ALA A 148 1.63 12.99 -6.86
C ALA A 148 0.98 11.70 -6.29
N ILE A 149 -0.34 11.63 -6.26
CA ILE A 149 -1.09 10.44 -5.79
C ILE A 149 -0.68 9.18 -6.56
N GLU A 150 -0.27 9.33 -7.83
CA GLU A 150 0.30 8.27 -8.65
C GLU A 150 1.52 7.60 -8.01
N LEU A 151 2.37 8.34 -7.28
CA LEU A 151 3.51 7.77 -6.54
C LEU A 151 3.06 6.88 -5.40
N LEU A 152 2.09 7.34 -4.60
CA LEU A 152 1.52 6.54 -3.52
C LEU A 152 0.93 5.25 -4.10
N LEU A 153 0.09 5.38 -5.13
CA LEU A 153 -0.57 4.26 -5.78
C LEU A 153 0.45 3.26 -6.33
N MET A 154 1.51 3.73 -7.01
CA MET A 154 2.57 2.84 -7.50
C MET A 154 3.34 2.15 -6.38
N ARG A 155 3.62 2.84 -5.28
CA ARG A 155 4.28 2.23 -4.11
C ARG A 155 3.40 1.17 -3.45
N LEU A 156 2.08 1.38 -3.40
CA LEU A 156 1.14 0.36 -2.92
C LEU A 156 1.13 -0.88 -3.81
N VAL A 157 1.17 -0.70 -5.15
CA VAL A 157 1.29 -1.81 -6.10
C VAL A 157 2.62 -2.55 -5.93
N LEU A 158 3.74 -1.81 -5.88
CA LEU A 158 5.08 -2.37 -5.73
C LEU A 158 5.23 -3.16 -4.41
N ALA A 159 4.64 -2.66 -3.33
CA ALA A 159 4.58 -3.33 -2.03
C ALA A 159 3.55 -4.46 -1.97
N LYS A 160 2.87 -4.78 -3.08
CA LYS A 160 1.82 -5.80 -3.20
C LYS A 160 0.68 -5.62 -2.18
N ARG A 161 0.41 -4.38 -1.80
CA ARG A 161 -0.69 -4.01 -0.89
C ARG A 161 -2.02 -3.86 -1.61
N ILE A 162 -1.97 -3.61 -2.92
CA ILE A 162 -3.14 -3.54 -3.78
C ILE A 162 -2.90 -4.31 -5.08
N SER A 163 -3.96 -4.90 -5.63
CA SER A 163 -3.98 -5.58 -6.94
C SER A 163 -5.41 -5.61 -7.48
N LEU A 164 -5.61 -6.03 -8.74
CA LEU A 164 -6.98 -6.21 -9.27
C LEU A 164 -7.85 -7.18 -8.46
N ASN A 165 -7.23 -8.11 -7.73
CA ASN A 165 -7.92 -9.10 -6.90
C ASN A 165 -8.15 -8.62 -5.46
N ASP A 166 -7.40 -7.61 -5.01
CA ASP A 166 -7.52 -7.08 -3.66
C ASP A 166 -7.24 -5.57 -3.65
N MET A 167 -8.31 -4.80 -3.53
CA MET A 167 -8.29 -3.35 -3.38
C MET A 167 -8.71 -2.91 -1.98
N SER A 168 -8.78 -3.83 -1.01
CA SER A 168 -9.28 -3.57 0.35
C SER A 168 -8.49 -2.46 1.04
N PHE A 169 -7.17 -2.44 0.81
CA PHE A 169 -6.28 -1.43 1.38
C PHE A 169 -6.60 -0.02 0.86
N LEU A 170 -6.79 0.14 -0.46
CA LEU A 170 -7.18 1.43 -1.03
C LEU A 170 -8.62 1.81 -0.65
N ASN A 171 -9.55 0.84 -0.63
CA ASN A 171 -10.93 1.05 -0.20
C ASN A 171 -11.00 1.63 1.21
N LEU A 172 -10.16 1.16 2.14
CA LEU A 172 -10.12 1.72 3.49
C LEU A 172 -9.69 3.18 3.49
N GLY A 173 -8.65 3.53 2.72
CA GLY A 173 -8.21 4.90 2.55
C GLY A 173 -9.31 5.80 1.98
N LEU A 174 -9.98 5.34 0.92
CA LEU A 174 -11.10 6.06 0.30
C LEU A 174 -12.29 6.24 1.25
N GLN A 175 -12.62 5.22 2.05
CA GLN A 175 -13.68 5.31 3.06
C GLN A 175 -13.37 6.37 4.14
N ARG A 176 -12.10 6.54 4.51
CA ARG A 176 -11.67 7.54 5.49
C ARG A 176 -11.76 8.97 5.00
N ILE A 177 -11.47 9.18 3.71
CA ILE A 177 -11.71 10.48 3.08
C ILE A 177 -13.18 10.65 2.63
N MET A 178 -14.08 9.79 3.12
CA MET A 178 -15.52 9.81 2.86
C MET A 178 -15.92 9.59 1.38
N ARG A 179 -15.02 9.07 0.54
CA ARG A 179 -15.24 8.76 -0.88
C ARG A 179 -15.72 7.32 -1.12
N ARG A 180 -16.88 7.00 -0.54
CA ARG A 180 -17.53 5.68 -0.72
C ARG A 180 -18.05 5.46 -2.14
N ASP A 181 -18.33 6.53 -2.86
CA ASP A 181 -18.66 6.53 -4.30
C ASP A 181 -17.51 5.95 -5.12
N LEU A 182 -16.26 6.30 -4.81
CA LEU A 182 -15.08 5.77 -5.51
C LEU A 182 -14.84 4.29 -5.23
N CYS A 183 -15.17 3.81 -4.03
CA CYS A 183 -15.14 2.37 -3.72
C CYS A 183 -16.12 1.59 -4.62
N LYS A 184 -17.31 2.17 -4.88
CA LYS A 184 -18.32 1.58 -5.78
C LYS A 184 -17.87 1.62 -7.24
N LEU A 185 -17.31 2.76 -7.69
CA LEU A 185 -16.73 2.90 -9.02
C LEU A 185 -15.70 1.79 -9.25
N MET A 186 -14.81 1.60 -8.28
CA MET A 186 -13.75 0.61 -8.37
C MET A 186 -14.31 -0.82 -8.47
N SER A 187 -15.28 -1.16 -7.62
CA SER A 187 -15.93 -2.48 -7.64
C SER A 187 -16.59 -2.75 -9.00
N ASN A 188 -17.36 -1.78 -9.51
CA ASN A 188 -18.05 -1.90 -10.81
C ASN A 188 -17.10 -2.05 -12.00
N GLU A 189 -15.91 -1.45 -11.92
CA GLU A 189 -14.90 -1.58 -12.97
C GLU A 189 -14.14 -2.90 -12.89
N ILE A 190 -13.87 -3.42 -11.68
CA ILE A 190 -13.24 -4.73 -11.49
C ILE A 190 -14.11 -5.84 -12.06
N ASP A 191 -15.43 -5.77 -11.88
CA ASP A 191 -16.39 -6.75 -12.41
C ASP A 191 -16.34 -6.89 -13.94
N LYS A 192 -15.84 -5.87 -14.65
CA LYS A 192 -15.69 -5.88 -16.11
C LYS A 192 -14.46 -6.67 -16.59
N TYR A 193 -13.55 -7.06 -15.69
CA TYR A 193 -12.34 -7.80 -16.02
C TYR A 193 -12.52 -9.30 -15.73
N PRO A 194 -12.54 -10.18 -16.75
CA PRO A 194 -12.85 -11.60 -16.58
C PRO A 194 -11.82 -12.39 -15.73
N LEU A 195 -10.61 -11.86 -15.52
CA LEU A 195 -9.60 -12.48 -14.64
C LEU A 195 -9.92 -12.33 -13.14
N ALA A 196 -10.81 -11.41 -12.76
CA ALA A 196 -11.29 -11.27 -11.38
C ALA A 196 -12.34 -12.36 -11.01
N GLN A 197 -12.84 -13.11 -12.00
CA GLN A 197 -13.91 -14.11 -11.82
C GLN A 197 -13.40 -15.53 -11.55
N THR A 198 -12.08 -15.77 -11.55
CA THR A 198 -11.47 -17.10 -11.32
C THR A 198 -11.00 -17.34 -9.88
N LEU A 199 -11.67 -16.76 -8.89
CA LEU A 199 -11.54 -17.20 -7.50
C LEU A 199 -12.93 -17.46 -6.92
N VAL A 200 -13.05 -18.64 -6.32
CA VAL A 200 -14.13 -19.18 -5.49
C VAL A 200 -14.96 -18.06 -4.86
N PRO A 201 -16.31 -18.10 -4.91
CA PRO A 201 -17.12 -17.10 -4.24
C PRO A 201 -16.69 -17.03 -2.79
N THR A 202 -16.01 -15.95 -2.42
CA THR A 202 -15.83 -15.59 -1.02
C THR A 202 -17.23 -15.54 -0.48
N LYS A 203 -17.58 -16.49 0.41
CA LYS A 203 -18.87 -16.49 1.11
C LYS A 203 -19.16 -15.05 1.50
N ILE A 204 -20.21 -14.47 0.93
CA ILE A 204 -20.76 -13.22 1.42
C ILE A 204 -21.25 -13.58 2.81
N LEU A 205 -20.41 -13.33 3.81
CA LEU A 205 -20.75 -13.56 5.20
C LEU A 205 -22.01 -12.74 5.48
N SER A 206 -22.98 -13.39 6.11
CA SER A 206 -24.21 -12.72 6.51
C SER A 206 -23.89 -11.55 7.44
N ARG A 207 -24.78 -10.56 7.54
CA ARG A 207 -24.55 -9.37 8.39
C ARG A 207 -24.30 -9.73 9.87
N ASP A 208 -24.77 -10.90 10.29
CA ASP A 208 -24.60 -11.45 11.64
C ASP A 208 -23.25 -12.17 11.85
N GLU A 209 -22.47 -12.40 10.79
CA GLU A 209 -21.11 -12.98 10.82
C GLU A 209 -20.01 -11.90 10.73
N TYR A 210 -20.36 -10.62 10.58
CA TYR A 210 -19.40 -9.53 10.45
C TYR A 210 -19.12 -8.87 11.81
N TYR A 211 -17.87 -8.95 12.28
CA TYR A 211 -17.45 -8.22 13.48
C TYR A 211 -17.33 -6.72 13.15
N ASP A 212 -18.17 -5.89 13.77
CA ASP A 212 -18.19 -4.46 13.52
C ASP A 212 -16.90 -3.77 14.04
N MET A 213 -16.11 -3.27 13.09
CA MET A 213 -14.85 -2.54 13.31
C MET A 213 -15.02 -1.03 13.05
N SER A 214 -16.25 -0.52 13.00
CA SER A 214 -16.53 0.87 12.65
C SER A 214 -16.21 1.90 13.74
N SER A 215 -15.85 1.46 14.95
CA SER A 215 -15.46 2.37 16.04
C SER A 215 -14.15 3.11 15.72
N TYR A 216 -14.02 4.35 16.21
CA TYR A 216 -12.75 5.07 16.22
C TYR A 216 -12.38 5.50 17.64
N PRO A 217 -11.22 5.06 18.18
CA PRO A 217 -10.29 4.10 17.57
C PRO A 217 -10.92 2.71 17.34
N SER A 218 -10.48 2.02 16.30
CA SER A 218 -10.99 0.68 15.95
C SER A 218 -10.52 -0.40 16.92
N GLY A 219 -9.49 -0.09 17.70
CA GLY A 219 -8.93 -0.96 18.72
C GLY A 219 -7.59 -0.48 19.24
N ILE A 220 -6.94 -1.34 20.02
CA ILE A 220 -5.56 -1.16 20.49
C ILE A 220 -4.71 -2.27 19.88
N CYS A 221 -3.56 -1.90 19.30
CA CYS A 221 -2.54 -2.85 18.88
C CYS A 221 -1.31 -2.67 19.78
N VAL A 222 -0.96 -3.75 20.47
CA VAL A 222 0.14 -3.81 21.42
C VAL A 222 1.26 -4.64 20.81
N ILE A 223 2.47 -4.10 20.78
CA ILE A 223 3.64 -4.74 20.19
C ILE A 223 4.71 -4.88 21.27
N PHE A 224 5.03 -6.12 21.66
CA PHE A 224 6.19 -6.43 22.49
C PHE A 224 7.37 -6.74 21.58
N ASN A 225 8.24 -5.77 21.36
CA ASN A 225 9.43 -5.91 20.53
C ASN A 225 10.64 -6.34 21.37
N GLN A 226 10.90 -7.65 21.45
CA GLN A 226 12.01 -8.20 22.23
C GLN A 226 13.26 -8.32 21.36
N LYS A 227 14.11 -7.30 21.44
CA LYS A 227 15.33 -7.21 20.63
C LYS A 227 16.59 -7.63 21.37
N ASN A 228 16.79 -7.05 22.56
CA ASN A 228 18.00 -7.25 23.35
C ASN A 228 17.70 -8.20 24.51
N PHE A 229 18.52 -9.23 24.65
CA PHE A 229 18.40 -10.24 25.69
C PHE A 229 19.65 -10.28 26.56
N TRP A 230 19.46 -10.48 27.85
CA TRP A 230 20.50 -10.66 28.85
C TRP A 230 20.11 -11.79 29.80
N LYS A 231 21.09 -12.38 30.49
CA LYS A 231 20.86 -13.51 31.39
C LYS A 231 20.64 -12.99 32.80
N GLU A 232 19.48 -13.27 33.39
CA GLU A 232 19.21 -12.95 34.79
C GLU A 232 20.21 -13.63 35.73
N GLU A 233 20.81 -12.85 36.63
CA GLU A 233 21.89 -13.30 37.53
C GLU A 233 21.44 -13.42 38.99
N SER A 234 20.26 -12.88 39.35
CA SER A 234 19.76 -12.97 40.71
C SER A 234 19.55 -14.43 41.16
N HIS A 235 20.05 -14.74 42.35
CA HIS A 235 19.97 -16.09 42.92
C HIS A 235 18.53 -16.58 43.07
N SER A 236 17.58 -15.67 43.34
CA SER A 236 16.16 -15.99 43.51
C SER A 236 15.44 -16.37 42.22
N LEU A 237 15.93 -15.94 41.05
CA LEU A 237 15.29 -16.20 39.75
C LEU A 237 16.09 -17.15 38.87
N ARG A 238 17.30 -17.55 39.28
CA ARG A 238 18.21 -18.39 38.51
C ARG A 238 17.59 -19.70 38.01
N SER A 239 16.69 -20.32 38.78
CA SER A 239 15.99 -21.55 38.40
C SER A 239 15.00 -21.37 37.25
N LEU A 240 14.55 -20.14 36.99
CA LEU A 240 13.60 -19.79 35.92
C LEU A 240 14.31 -19.38 34.63
N VAL A 241 15.62 -19.16 34.66
CA VAL A 241 16.38 -18.63 33.52
C VAL A 241 16.59 -19.72 32.48
N HIS A 242 16.34 -19.36 31.22
CA HIS A 242 16.61 -20.24 30.10
C HIS A 242 18.13 -20.53 30.00
N ASN A 243 18.45 -21.80 29.86
CA ASN A 243 19.84 -22.26 29.94
C ASN A 243 20.68 -21.86 28.71
N VAL A 244 20.03 -21.53 27.58
CA VAL A 244 20.69 -21.11 26.34
C VAL A 244 20.80 -19.59 26.29
N LYS A 245 21.96 -19.10 25.87
CA LYS A 245 22.16 -17.67 25.59
C LYS A 245 21.33 -17.29 24.37
N LEU A 246 20.48 -16.28 24.53
CA LEU A 246 19.66 -15.75 23.45
C LEU A 246 20.42 -14.65 22.70
N ASP A 247 20.46 -14.77 21.37
CA ASP A 247 21.08 -13.76 20.52
C ASP A 247 20.17 -12.54 20.33
N LYS A 248 20.78 -11.42 19.96
CA LYS A 248 20.05 -10.20 19.59
C LYS A 248 19.22 -10.46 18.32
N ARG A 249 17.93 -10.10 18.33
CA ARG A 249 17.06 -10.26 17.14
C ARG A 249 17.26 -9.10 16.17
N ILE A 250 18.17 -9.28 15.21
CA ILE A 250 18.40 -8.32 14.13
C ILE A 250 17.23 -8.41 13.16
N GLY A 251 16.56 -7.29 12.87
CA GLY A 251 15.40 -7.21 11.98
C GLY A 251 14.05 -6.98 12.68
N THR A 252 13.94 -7.29 13.98
CA THR A 252 12.67 -7.15 14.74
C THR A 252 12.09 -5.73 14.75
N ASP A 253 12.95 -4.70 14.62
CA ASP A 253 12.50 -3.31 14.53
C ASP A 253 11.77 -3.04 13.21
N VAL A 254 12.22 -3.65 12.12
CA VAL A 254 11.57 -3.54 10.81
C VAL A 254 10.17 -4.16 10.89
N ASP A 255 10.06 -5.34 11.51
CA ASP A 255 8.76 -5.99 11.74
C ASP A 255 7.84 -5.13 12.62
N ARG A 256 8.37 -4.57 13.73
CA ARG A 256 7.64 -3.66 14.61
C ARG A 256 7.11 -2.45 13.85
N ASP A 257 7.94 -1.82 13.03
CA ASP A 257 7.56 -0.62 12.28
C ASP A 257 6.47 -0.95 11.26
N PHE A 258 6.62 -2.04 10.49
CA PHE A 258 5.58 -2.49 9.56
C PHE A 258 4.26 -2.86 10.25
N ILE A 259 4.29 -3.54 11.39
CA ILE A 259 3.08 -3.88 12.15
C ILE A 259 2.41 -2.62 12.69
N SER A 260 3.19 -1.70 13.26
CA SER A 260 2.71 -0.41 13.78
C SER A 260 2.00 0.38 12.69
N GLU A 261 2.67 0.52 11.54
CA GLU A 261 2.14 1.21 10.36
C GLU A 261 0.85 0.57 9.86
N THR A 262 0.83 -0.77 9.76
CA THR A 262 -0.33 -1.52 9.27
C THR A 262 -1.53 -1.31 10.19
N PHE A 263 -1.38 -1.49 11.50
CA PHE A 263 -2.50 -1.35 12.43
C PHE A 263 -2.92 0.10 12.64
N GLN A 264 -1.98 1.05 12.59
CA GLN A 264 -2.32 2.48 12.59
C GLN A 264 -3.13 2.83 11.34
N PHE A 265 -2.73 2.28 10.19
CA PHE A 265 -3.53 2.35 8.96
C PHE A 265 -4.88 1.64 9.11
N PHE A 266 -5.08 0.69 10.01
CA PHE A 266 -6.42 0.17 10.33
C PHE A 266 -7.16 0.94 11.44
N GLY A 267 -6.63 2.07 11.90
CA GLY A 267 -7.30 2.94 12.87
C GLY A 267 -7.11 2.51 14.32
N PHE A 268 -6.12 1.65 14.58
CA PHE A 268 -5.77 1.22 15.92
C PHE A 268 -4.85 2.23 16.61
N LYS A 269 -5.01 2.34 17.93
CA LYS A 269 -4.02 2.99 18.79
C LYS A 269 -2.84 2.04 18.99
N ILE A 270 -1.63 2.47 18.62
CA ILE A 270 -0.42 1.65 18.73
C ILE A 270 0.25 1.86 20.09
N LYS A 271 0.66 0.76 20.73
CA LYS A 271 1.53 0.74 21.91
C LYS A 271 2.71 -0.19 21.69
N VAL A 272 3.92 0.34 21.80
CA VAL A 272 5.15 -0.43 21.61
C VAL A 272 5.87 -0.55 22.96
N PHE A 273 6.28 -1.77 23.29
CA PHE A 273 7.10 -2.08 24.46
C PHE A 273 8.42 -2.73 24.02
N GLU A 274 9.52 -2.06 24.34
CA GLU A 274 10.86 -2.47 23.91
C GLU A 274 11.56 -3.32 24.98
N SER A 275 12.01 -4.51 24.59
CA SER A 275 12.90 -5.40 25.37
C SER A 275 12.52 -5.52 26.86
N ARG A 276 11.24 -5.83 27.13
CA ARG A 276 10.69 -5.98 28.48
C ARG A 276 11.09 -7.30 29.14
N THR A 277 11.36 -7.26 30.44
CA THR A 277 11.55 -8.48 31.25
C THR A 277 10.24 -9.28 31.35
N HIS A 278 10.33 -10.55 31.72
CA HIS A 278 9.15 -11.41 31.91
C HIS A 278 8.07 -10.77 32.82
N MET A 279 8.47 -10.15 33.94
CA MET A 279 7.55 -9.45 34.84
C MET A 279 6.98 -8.17 34.24
N GLN A 280 7.78 -7.42 33.48
CA GLN A 280 7.29 -6.21 32.82
C GLN A 280 6.26 -6.54 31.75
N ILE A 281 6.46 -7.60 30.94
CA ILE A 281 5.48 -8.09 29.99
C ILE A 281 4.15 -8.36 30.70
N MET A 282 4.19 -9.11 31.81
CA MET A 282 2.97 -9.46 32.55
C MET A 282 2.26 -8.26 33.18
N ARG A 283 3.00 -7.24 33.62
CA ARG A 283 2.44 -5.98 34.13
C ARG A 283 1.82 -5.14 33.01
N ASP A 284 2.56 -4.94 31.92
CA ASP A 284 2.08 -4.18 30.76
C ASP A 284 0.76 -4.81 30.23
N LEU A 285 0.68 -6.14 30.12
CA LEU A 285 -0.54 -6.85 29.71
C LEU A 285 -1.70 -6.69 30.70
N GLU A 286 -1.41 -6.66 31.99
CA GLU A 286 -2.42 -6.44 33.03
C GLU A 286 -2.96 -5.01 32.97
N ASP A 287 -2.10 -4.02 32.76
CA ASP A 287 -2.52 -2.63 32.58
C ASP A 287 -3.41 -2.49 31.33
N ILE A 288 -3.02 -3.10 30.21
CA ILE A 288 -3.83 -3.13 28.98
C ILE A 288 -5.19 -3.79 29.22
N SER A 289 -5.23 -4.87 30.01
CA SER A 289 -6.49 -5.59 30.27
C SER A 289 -7.54 -4.74 31.00
N ARG A 290 -7.10 -3.66 31.67
CA ARG A 290 -7.94 -2.71 32.42
C ARG A 290 -8.32 -1.47 31.62
N GLU A 291 -7.76 -1.28 30.43
CA GLU A 291 -8.10 -0.13 29.59
C GLU A 291 -9.46 -0.30 28.93
N ASP A 292 -10.16 0.82 28.77
CA ASP A 292 -11.37 0.85 27.96
C ASP A 292 -11.02 0.57 26.49
N MET A 293 -11.44 -0.60 26.01
CA MET A 293 -11.21 -1.04 24.64
C MET A 293 -12.47 -0.90 23.81
N PHE A 294 -12.43 0.03 22.86
CA PHE A 294 -13.60 0.45 22.07
C PHE A 294 -14.03 -0.57 21.01
N GLY A 295 -13.11 -1.40 20.49
CA GLY A 295 -13.38 -2.27 19.34
C GLY A 295 -12.63 -3.58 19.37
N CYS A 296 -11.32 -3.58 19.14
CA CYS A 296 -10.49 -4.80 19.05
C CYS A 296 -9.21 -4.68 19.87
N LEU A 297 -8.65 -5.82 20.32
CA LEU A 297 -7.30 -5.90 20.88
C LEU A 297 -6.45 -6.83 20.03
N VAL A 298 -5.30 -6.32 19.60
CA VAL A 298 -4.26 -7.11 18.94
C VAL A 298 -3.01 -7.07 19.81
N VAL A 299 -2.42 -8.24 20.09
CA VAL A 299 -1.17 -8.35 20.83
C VAL A 299 -0.16 -9.09 19.95
N CYS A 300 0.82 -8.36 19.43
CA CYS A 300 1.94 -8.88 18.65
C CYS A 300 3.15 -9.05 19.58
N ILE A 301 3.71 -10.24 19.64
CA ILE A 301 4.89 -10.52 20.48
C ILE A 301 6.03 -10.98 19.59
N LEU A 302 7.00 -10.10 19.39
CA LEU A 302 8.18 -10.36 18.58
C LEU A 302 9.32 -10.78 19.52
N SER A 303 9.42 -12.07 19.83
CA SER A 303 10.47 -12.60 20.72
C SER A 303 11.07 -13.90 20.22
N HIS A 304 12.15 -14.33 20.88
CA HIS A 304 12.48 -15.75 20.89
C HIS A 304 11.37 -16.52 21.61
N GLY A 305 11.14 -17.75 21.19
CA GLY A 305 10.11 -18.58 21.78
C GLY A 305 10.33 -20.04 21.44
N THR A 306 9.75 -20.89 22.28
CA THR A 306 9.56 -22.31 22.01
C THR A 306 8.06 -22.58 22.06
N GLN A 307 7.64 -23.81 21.75
CA GLN A 307 6.23 -24.14 21.75
C GLN A 307 5.56 -23.80 23.10
N GLY A 308 4.61 -22.87 23.07
CA GLY A 308 3.84 -22.45 24.26
C GLY A 308 4.51 -21.41 25.16
N GLN A 309 5.72 -20.93 24.83
CA GLN A 309 6.40 -19.90 25.63
C GLN A 309 7.08 -18.82 24.77
N ILE A 310 7.13 -17.59 25.29
CA ILE A 310 7.93 -16.50 24.75
C ILE A 310 9.04 -16.15 25.74
N MET A 311 10.11 -15.52 25.27
CA MET A 311 11.19 -15.07 26.14
C MET A 311 11.04 -13.60 26.53
N GLY A 312 11.18 -13.30 27.82
CA GLY A 312 11.44 -11.93 28.27
C GLY A 312 12.89 -11.54 28.02
N SER A 313 13.19 -10.24 28.03
CA SER A 313 14.56 -9.73 27.79
C SER A 313 15.58 -10.23 28.80
N ASN A 314 15.16 -10.64 30.00
CA ASN A 314 16.03 -11.22 31.02
C ASN A 314 16.20 -12.75 30.87
N SER A 315 15.88 -13.29 29.69
CA SER A 315 15.97 -14.72 29.35
C SER A 315 15.14 -15.64 30.24
N ILE A 316 14.06 -15.13 30.83
CA ILE A 316 13.07 -15.93 31.57
C ILE A 316 11.84 -16.13 30.67
N PRO A 317 11.33 -17.36 30.51
CA PRO A 317 10.17 -17.64 29.69
C PRO A 317 8.89 -17.12 30.35
N VAL A 318 7.94 -16.69 29.51
CA VAL A 318 6.56 -16.35 29.88
C VAL A 318 5.64 -17.31 29.14
N SER A 319 4.72 -17.94 29.88
CA SER A 319 3.75 -18.86 29.29
C SER A 319 2.72 -18.11 28.46
N LEU A 320 2.45 -18.62 27.25
CA LEU A 320 1.40 -18.07 26.40
C LEU A 320 0.02 -18.26 27.03
N ASP A 321 -0.18 -19.27 27.86
CA ASP A 321 -1.45 -19.47 28.58
C ASP A 321 -1.62 -18.45 29.73
N GLU A 322 -0.54 -18.03 30.38
CA GLU A 322 -0.58 -16.94 31.36
C GLU A 322 -0.94 -15.61 30.70
N ILE A 323 -0.38 -15.34 29.51
CA ILE A 323 -0.72 -14.17 28.70
C ILE A 323 -2.20 -14.19 28.33
N LYS A 324 -2.70 -15.32 27.81
CA LYS A 324 -4.13 -15.48 27.48
C LYS A 324 -5.03 -15.28 28.69
N MET A 325 -4.57 -15.73 29.87
CA MET A 325 -5.35 -15.62 31.09
C MET A 325 -5.66 -14.16 31.45
N LYS A 326 -4.75 -13.22 31.18
CA LYS A 326 -4.96 -11.77 31.40
C LYS A 326 -6.14 -11.21 30.61
N PHE A 327 -6.52 -11.84 29.49
CA PHE A 327 -7.63 -11.43 28.62
C PHE A 327 -8.87 -12.33 28.72
N ARG A 328 -9.02 -13.07 29.84
CA ARG A 328 -10.29 -13.73 30.17
C ARG A 328 -11.32 -12.69 30.59
N GLY A 329 -12.60 -12.95 30.33
CA GLY A 329 -13.67 -11.96 30.56
C GLY A 329 -13.76 -11.44 32.01
N SER A 330 -13.36 -12.26 33.00
CA SER A 330 -13.32 -11.83 34.41
C SER A 330 -12.21 -10.82 34.72
N LEU A 331 -11.13 -10.81 33.95
CA LEU A 331 -9.98 -9.90 34.13
C LEU A 331 -9.99 -8.77 33.10
N CYS A 332 -10.65 -8.98 31.96
CA CYS A 332 -10.76 -8.02 30.88
C CYS A 332 -12.22 -7.94 30.40
N PRO A 333 -13.10 -7.23 31.13
CA PRO A 333 -14.52 -7.15 30.81
C PRO A 333 -14.79 -6.57 29.41
N ALA A 334 -13.94 -5.66 28.95
CA ALA A 334 -14.05 -5.05 27.62
C ALA A 334 -13.93 -6.04 26.46
N LEU A 335 -13.41 -7.26 26.69
CA LEU A 335 -13.32 -8.32 25.67
C LEU A 335 -14.41 -9.40 25.79
N ILE A 336 -15.38 -9.26 26.69
CA ILE A 336 -16.50 -10.21 26.80
C ILE A 336 -17.30 -10.20 25.50
N GLY A 337 -17.60 -11.40 24.97
CA GLY A 337 -18.38 -11.58 23.74
C GLY A 337 -17.63 -11.27 22.43
N LYS A 338 -16.38 -10.78 22.49
CA LYS A 338 -15.57 -10.50 21.30
C LYS A 338 -14.82 -11.76 20.82
N PRO A 339 -14.74 -12.02 19.50
CA PRO A 339 -14.00 -13.16 18.95
C PRO A 339 -12.52 -13.18 19.36
N LYS A 340 -11.96 -14.37 19.52
CA LYS A 340 -10.55 -14.57 19.90
C LYS A 340 -9.86 -15.45 18.87
N HIS A 341 -8.84 -14.91 18.21
CA HIS A 341 -8.05 -15.60 17.21
C HIS A 341 -6.58 -15.65 17.65
N GLN A 342 -5.90 -16.74 17.33
CA GLN A 342 -4.48 -16.95 17.63
C GLN A 342 -3.76 -17.31 16.33
N LEU A 343 -2.68 -16.60 16.05
CA LEU A 343 -1.78 -16.83 14.93
C LEU A 343 -0.38 -17.00 15.54
N TRP A 344 0.33 -18.05 15.13
CA TRP A 344 1.68 -18.38 15.58
C TRP A 344 2.71 -18.06 14.52
#